data_AF-A0A7C8AKE1-F1
#
_entry.id   AF-A0A7C8AKE1-F1
#
_cell.length_a   1.000
_cell.length_b   1.000
_cell.length_c   1.000
_cell.angle_alpha   90.00
_cell.angle_beta   90.00
_cell.angle_gamma   90.00
#
_symmetry.space_group_name_H-M   'P 1'
#
loop_
_entity.id
_entity.type
_entity.pdbx_description
1 polymer ?
#
loop_
_entity_poly.entity_id
_entity_poly.type
_entity_poly.pdbx_seq_one_letter_code
_entity_poly.pdbx_strand_id
1 'polypeptide(L)' 'MTKTYEVGDIDIGYHPAGYRIDKTASPMNLYTKWKVTDDGRWHSPRPVDFAELPQNEWIKAERFDWSDKV' A
#
# COMPACT_ATOMS: atom_id res chain seq x y z
N MET A 1 -4.16 -13.99 15.01
CA MET A 1 -3.01 -13.07 14.96
C MET A 1 -2.74 -12.77 13.49
N THR A 2 -2.90 -11.53 13.05
CA THR A 2 -2.58 -11.16 11.67
C THR A 2 -1.06 -11.16 11.52
N LYS A 3 -0.53 -11.95 10.59
CA LYS A 3 0.90 -11.96 10.31
C LYS A 3 1.27 -10.68 9.56
N THR A 4 2.17 -9.90 10.14
CA THR A 4 2.72 -8.69 9.53
C THR A 4 4.13 -8.96 9.00
N TYR A 5 4.58 -8.10 8.08
CA TYR A 5 5.84 -8.26 7.35
C TYR A 5 6.67 -6.97 7.39
N GLU A 6 7.95 -7.10 7.07
CA GLU A 6 8.84 -5.97 6.82
C GLU A 6 8.65 -5.44 5.39
N VAL A 7 8.89 -4.15 5.20
CA VAL A 7 8.72 -3.46 3.91
C VAL A 7 9.54 -4.10 2.77
N GLY A 8 10.73 -4.64 3.10
CA GLY A 8 11.62 -5.29 2.13
C GLY A 8 11.07 -6.60 1.58
N ASP A 9 10.26 -7.32 2.37
CA ASP A 9 9.72 -8.65 2.04
C ASP A 9 8.41 -8.59 1.24
N ILE A 10 7.96 -7.38 0.89
CA ILE A 10 6.68 -7.15 0.24
C ILE A 10 6.87 -6.64 -1.17
N ASP A 11 6.26 -7.35 -2.09
CA ASP A 11 6.10 -6.91 -3.47
C ASP A 11 4.73 -6.27 -3.70
N ILE A 12 3.69 -6.76 -3.02
CA ILE A 12 2.33 -6.20 -3.05
C ILE A 12 1.74 -6.24 -1.64
N GLY A 13 1.28 -5.10 -1.13
CA GLY A 13 0.74 -5.01 0.22
C GLY A 13 0.36 -3.59 0.63
N TYR A 14 -0.23 -3.49 1.82
CA TYR A 14 -0.69 -2.22 2.38
C TYR A 14 -0.36 -2.12 3.86
N HIS A 15 -0.25 -0.88 4.34
CA HIS A 15 0.02 -0.54 5.72
C HIS A 15 -1.16 0.28 6.28
N PRO A 16 -1.65 0.00 7.50
CA PRO A 16 -2.79 0.71 8.10
C PRO A 16 -2.65 2.24 8.14
N ALA A 17 -1.42 2.75 8.20
CA ALA A 17 -1.10 4.18 8.10
C ALA A 17 -1.32 4.81 6.70
N GLY A 18 -2.00 4.10 5.79
CA GLY A 18 -2.35 4.60 4.46
C GLY A 18 -1.25 4.42 3.42
N TYR A 19 -0.33 3.46 3.58
CA TYR A 19 0.70 3.19 2.58
C TYR A 19 0.37 1.94 1.77
N ARG A 20 0.80 1.94 0.51
CA ARG A 20 0.67 0.80 -0.39
C ARG A 20 1.97 0.57 -1.14
N ILE A 21 2.35 -0.69 -1.25
CA ILE A 21 3.40 -1.19 -2.13
C ILE A 21 2.73 -2.03 -3.22
N ASP A 22 3.08 -1.76 -4.47
CA ASP A 22 2.75 -2.60 -5.60
C ASP A 22 3.89 -2.54 -6.62
N LYS A 23 4.91 -3.38 -6.43
CA LYS A 23 6.08 -3.46 -7.30
C LYS A 23 5.78 -3.97 -8.72
N THR A 24 4.55 -4.45 -8.95
CA THR A 24 4.08 -4.88 -10.28
C THR A 24 3.40 -3.76 -11.06
N ALA A 25 3.05 -2.67 -10.39
CA ALA A 25 2.45 -1.49 -11.02
C ALA A 25 3.47 -0.65 -11.79
N SER A 26 2.97 0.37 -12.51
CA SER A 26 3.82 1.36 -13.18
C SER A 26 4.72 2.12 -12.18
N PRO A 27 5.87 2.68 -12.59
CA PRO A 27 6.85 3.30 -11.68
C PRO A 27 6.28 4.32 -10.69
N MET A 28 5.30 5.13 -11.10
CA MET A 28 4.65 6.13 -10.24
C MET A 28 3.68 5.55 -9.20
N ASN A 29 3.40 4.24 -9.27
CA ASN A 29 2.45 3.52 -8.43
C ASN A 29 3.10 2.43 -7.57
N LEU A 30 4.44 2.30 -7.63
CA LEU A 30 5.20 1.32 -6.85
C LEU A 30 5.01 1.52 -5.35
N TYR A 31 5.15 2.76 -4.90
CA TYR A 31 4.98 3.16 -3.50
C TYR A 31 4.07 4.37 -3.45
N THR A 32 2.94 4.24 -2.76
CA THR A 32 1.96 5.32 -2.68
C THR A 32 1.48 5.51 -1.26
N LYS A 33 1.25 6.78 -0.89
CA LYS A 33 0.52 7.14 0.32
C LYS A 33 -0.87 7.64 -0.06
N TRP A 34 -1.86 7.14 0.64
CA TRP A 34 -3.27 7.43 0.44
C TRP A 34 -3.81 8.08 1.71
N LYS A 35 -4.85 8.89 1.53
CA LYS A 35 -5.68 9.32 2.65
C LYS A 35 -6.73 8.23 2.88
N VAL A 36 -6.80 7.74 4.11
CA VAL A 36 -7.82 6.77 4.54
C VAL A 36 -8.86 7.54 5.34
N THR A 37 -10.10 7.52 4.88
CA THR A 37 -11.21 8.16 5.59
C THR A 37 -11.69 7.28 6.75
N ASP A 38 -12.50 7.83 7.66
CA ASP A 38 -13.04 7.09 8.80
C ASP A 38 -13.93 5.90 8.40
N ASP A 39 -14.52 5.95 7.20
CA ASP A 39 -15.26 4.86 6.56
C ASP A 39 -14.36 3.83 5.85
N GLY A 40 -13.04 3.95 5.98
CA GLY A 40 -12.07 3.00 5.45
C GLY A 40 -11.79 3.13 3.96
N ARG A 41 -12.26 4.19 3.29
CA ARG A 41 -11.99 4.42 1.87
C ARG A 41 -10.63 5.09 1.67
N TRP A 42 -9.92 4.59 0.68
CA TRP A 42 -8.61 5.10 0.29
C TRP A 42 -8.79 6.04 -0.89
N HIS A 43 -8.29 7.27 -0.77
CA HIS A 43 -8.31 8.23 -1.87
C HIS A 43 -7.04 9.09 -1.95
N SER A 44 -6.93 9.86 -3.05
CA SER A 44 -5.84 10.81 -3.31
C SER A 44 -4.44 10.18 -3.19
N PRO A 45 -4.11 9.17 -4.01
CA PRO A 45 -2.76 8.59 -4.03
C PRO A 45 -1.72 9.66 -4.34
N ARG A 46 -0.64 9.67 -3.58
CA ARG A 46 0.61 10.35 -3.94
C ARG A 46 1.75 9.35 -4.01
N PRO A 47 2.64 9.43 -5.01
CA PRO A 47 3.88 8.67 -4.99
C PRO A 47 4.72 9.09 -3.77
N VAL A 48 5.46 8.14 -3.22
CA VAL A 48 6.41 8.36 -2.12
C VAL A 48 7.72 7.63 -2.40
N ASP A 49 8.79 8.07 -1.77
CA ASP A 49 10.05 7.33 -1.81
C ASP A 49 10.00 6.12 -0.87
N PHE A 50 10.79 5.08 -1.18
CA PHE A 50 10.91 3.90 -0.32
C PHE A 50 11.34 4.26 1.11
N ALA A 51 12.13 5.32 1.29
CA ALA A 51 12.56 5.80 2.59
C ALA A 51 11.43 6.39 3.46
N GLU A 52 10.29 6.81 2.86
CA GLU A 52 9.11 7.29 3.60
C GLU A 52 8.23 6.14 4.12
N LEU A 53 8.51 4.90 3.73
CA LEU A 53 7.70 3.74 4.07
C LEU A 53 7.94 3.30 5.52
N PRO A 54 6.87 2.93 6.26
CA PRO A 54 6.99 2.19 7.50
C PRO A 54 7.85 0.94 7.28
N GLN A 55 8.69 0.57 8.24
CA GLN A 55 9.59 -0.58 8.05
C GLN A 55 8.92 -1.92 8.34
N ASN A 56 7.86 -1.93 9.13
CA ASN A 56 7.17 -3.10 9.65
C ASN A 56 5.64 -2.92 9.61
N GLU A 57 4.89 -3.84 10.20
CA GLU A 57 3.41 -3.80 10.31
C GLU A 57 2.66 -3.84 8.97
N TRP A 58 3.31 -4.31 7.93
CA TRP A 58 2.68 -4.43 6.64
C TRP A 58 1.84 -5.70 6.51
N ILE A 59 0.77 -5.59 5.72
CA ILE A 59 -0.11 -6.69 5.36
C ILE A 59 0.13 -7.03 3.90
N LYS A 60 0.56 -8.27 3.64
CA LYS A 60 0.79 -8.77 2.28
C LYS A 60 -0.54 -8.96 1.56
N ALA A 61 -0.59 -8.53 0.29
CA ALA A 61 -1.72 -8.76 -0.60
C ALA A 61 -1.24 -9.53 -1.84
N GLU A 62 -2.12 -10.30 -2.47
CA GLU A 62 -1.79 -11.04 -3.70
C GLU A 62 -1.93 -10.14 -4.94
N ARG A 63 -2.88 -9.22 -4.91
CA ARG A 63 -3.13 -8.20 -5.94
C ARG A 63 -4.05 -7.12 -5.39
N PHE A 64 -4.00 -5.94 -5.99
CA PHE A 64 -5.07 -4.95 -5.86
C PHE A 64 -5.95 -5.04 -7.09
N ASP A 65 -7.20 -5.46 -6.93
CA ASP A 65 -8.19 -5.37 -8.01
C ASP A 65 -8.59 -3.90 -8.14
N TRP A 66 -8.02 -3.21 -9.13
CA TRP A 66 -8.35 -1.82 -9.46
C TRP A 66 -9.65 -1.68 -10.27
N SER A 67 -10.34 -2.80 -10.49
CA SER A 67 -11.57 -2.90 -11.29
C SER A 67 -12.81 -2.92 -10.41
N ASP A 68 -12.97 -1.91 -9.55
CA ASP A 68 -14.30 -1.51 -9.09
C ASP A 68 -14.57 -0.12 -9.67
N LYS A 69 -15.05 -0.14 -10.93
CA LYS A 69 -15.73 1.01 -11.50
C LYS A 69 -17.01 1.22 -10.70
N VAL A 70 -17.06 2.31 -9.94
CA VAL A 70 -18.32 2.92 -9.48
C VAL A 70 -18.58 4.17 -10.30
#